data_AF-A0A8E9YQJ2-F1
#
_entry.id   AF-A0A8E9YQJ2-F1
#
_cell.length_a   1.000
_cell.length_b   1.000
_cell.length_c   1.000
_cell.angle_alpha   90.00
_cell.angle_beta   90.00
_cell.angle_gamma   90.00
#
_symmetry.space_group_name_H-M   'P 1'
#
loop_
_entity.id
_entity.type
_entity.pdbx_description
1 polymer ?
#
loop_
_entity_poly.entity_id
_entity_poly.type
_entity_poly.pdbx_seq_one_letter_code
_entity_poly.pdbx_strand_id
1 'polypeptide(L)'
;MRLNQLPGYGLPDLAFWPQPLYETDRWQMYSLKLRPDGTVHWFRRHLERGIPSHAYADIYENYEDARKSACEMNNNIEFDIDKLPLTLPEKESLRLKVDKALTAKKRLIDEEQIMLKEAVKKHANDPRISADELLLNPRFENLRKLLHNALNEMPYLQGVFFHQYHVFLYHVKDNIWEQSNLTRSRAAKIYYQERIARGFGLSGNEHWGKTKAAIRSMLLPRANKLLQEASVKRMLDEAIRNGTKVLVLGNYVFWYEDKDQVGWSVKEINDNDVNSRGNIIWKAGTILSKNHGRIVVLPYTKENGEHVKGYTKNAPNDGNALPRHKNEYVELPFEILDGDLMFSLFGELKYE
;
A
#
# COMPACT_ATOMS: atom_id res chain seq x y z
N MET A 1 -11.85 29.89 0.68
CA MET A 1 -13.06 29.10 1.01
C MET A 1 -13.20 29.07 2.52
N ARG A 2 -14.41 29.23 3.08
CA ARG A 2 -14.57 29.20 4.53
C ARG A 2 -14.54 27.77 5.06
N LEU A 3 -13.97 27.55 6.25
CA LEU A 3 -13.86 26.22 6.85
C LEU A 3 -15.25 25.58 7.05
N ASN A 4 -16.24 26.38 7.47
CA ASN A 4 -17.61 25.93 7.67
C ASN A 4 -18.40 25.59 6.39
N GLN A 5 -17.84 25.89 5.21
CA GLN A 5 -18.42 25.55 3.91
C GLN A 5 -17.82 24.25 3.34
N LEU A 6 -16.83 23.67 4.00
CA LEU A 6 -16.17 22.48 3.51
C LEU A 6 -16.98 21.20 3.77
N PRO A 7 -16.96 20.25 2.82
CA PRO A 7 -17.53 18.93 3.05
C PRO A 7 -16.94 18.26 4.28
N GLY A 8 -17.81 17.78 5.18
CA GLY A 8 -17.42 17.11 6.42
C GLY A 8 -17.00 18.04 7.56
N TYR A 9 -17.16 19.37 7.39
CA TYR A 9 -17.03 20.31 8.51
C TYR A 9 -17.99 19.95 9.66
N GLY A 10 -17.51 20.07 10.90
CA GLY A 10 -18.29 19.76 12.11
C GLY A 10 -18.50 18.27 12.39
N LEU A 11 -18.16 17.37 11.46
CA LEU A 11 -18.19 15.93 11.72
C LEU A 11 -16.95 15.52 12.53
N PRO A 12 -17.09 14.57 13.49
CA PRO A 12 -15.99 14.13 14.32
C PRO A 12 -14.97 13.34 13.52
N ASP A 13 -13.69 13.58 13.81
CA ASP A 13 -12.56 12.85 13.24
C ASP A 13 -12.37 11.51 13.96
N LEU A 14 -12.14 10.45 13.21
CA LEU A 14 -11.98 9.07 13.68
C LEU A 14 -10.63 8.45 13.31
N ALA A 15 -9.99 8.93 12.24
CA ALA A 15 -8.66 8.50 11.81
C ALA A 15 -8.08 9.48 10.79
N PHE A 16 -6.76 9.46 10.61
CA PHE A 16 -6.04 10.30 9.68
C PHE A 16 -5.09 9.48 8.82
N TRP A 17 -5.02 9.79 7.52
CA TRP A 17 -4.02 9.21 6.63
C TRP A 17 -3.76 10.08 5.40
N PRO A 18 -2.51 10.22 4.93
CA PRO A 18 -2.21 11.05 3.78
C PRO A 18 -2.51 10.35 2.45
N GLN A 19 -2.75 11.16 1.41
CA GLN A 19 -2.89 10.72 0.02
C GLN A 19 -2.12 11.64 -0.92
N PRO A 20 -1.67 11.14 -2.08
CA PRO A 20 -0.97 11.96 -3.05
C PRO A 20 -1.90 13.03 -3.62
N LEU A 21 -1.46 14.28 -3.53
CA LEU A 21 -2.00 15.42 -4.24
C LEU A 21 -1.24 15.55 -5.57
N TYR A 22 -1.65 14.72 -6.53
CA TYR A 22 -0.95 14.52 -7.81
C TYR A 22 -0.53 15.84 -8.48
N GLU A 23 -1.42 16.83 -8.51
CA GLU A 23 -1.19 18.09 -9.23
C GLU A 23 -0.09 19.00 -8.67
N THR A 24 0.50 18.63 -7.53
CA THR A 24 1.59 19.38 -6.90
C THR A 24 2.76 18.51 -6.43
N ASP A 25 2.73 17.19 -6.68
CA ASP A 25 3.67 16.20 -6.11
C ASP A 25 3.79 16.23 -4.58
N ARG A 26 2.73 16.69 -3.90
CA ARG A 26 2.69 16.80 -2.43
C ARG A 26 1.70 15.82 -1.86
N TRP A 27 1.63 15.76 -0.54
CA TRP A 27 0.75 14.85 0.19
C TRP A 27 -0.30 15.65 0.94
N GLN A 28 -1.57 15.35 0.72
CA GLN A 28 -2.67 15.97 1.46
C GLN A 28 -3.16 15.01 2.53
N MET A 29 -3.31 15.51 3.77
CA MET A 29 -3.93 14.74 4.85
C MET A 29 -5.43 14.57 4.60
N TYR A 30 -5.93 13.38 4.88
CA TYR A 30 -7.36 13.10 4.91
C TYR A 30 -7.77 12.68 6.31
N SER A 31 -8.99 13.06 6.68
CA SER A 31 -9.66 12.62 7.91
C SER A 31 -10.80 11.67 7.59
N LEU A 32 -10.84 10.52 8.25
CA LEU A 32 -11.99 9.64 8.30
C LEU A 32 -12.97 10.21 9.32
N LYS A 33 -14.19 10.51 8.91
CA LYS A 33 -15.19 11.17 9.76
C LYS A 33 -16.45 10.32 9.92
N LEU A 34 -17.10 10.40 11.10
CA LEU A 34 -18.43 9.82 11.34
C LEU A 34 -19.50 10.73 10.73
N ARG A 35 -20.34 10.19 9.87
CA ARG A 35 -21.51 10.90 9.33
C ARG A 35 -22.73 10.72 10.24
N PRO A 36 -23.73 11.61 10.14
CA PRO A 36 -24.97 11.50 10.92
C PRO A 36 -25.74 10.20 10.70
N ASP A 37 -25.57 9.56 9.54
CA ASP A 37 -26.17 8.27 9.19
C ASP A 37 -25.42 7.06 9.79
N GLY A 38 -24.39 7.28 10.61
CA GLY A 38 -23.56 6.24 11.23
C GLY A 38 -22.51 5.63 10.30
N THR A 39 -22.36 6.14 9.07
CA THR A 39 -21.32 5.69 8.13
C THR A 39 -20.02 6.47 8.33
N VAL A 40 -18.90 5.87 7.92
CA VAL A 40 -17.57 6.53 7.99
C VAL A 40 -17.10 6.88 6.58
N HIS A 41 -16.51 8.07 6.41
CA HIS A 41 -16.03 8.52 5.10
C HIS A 41 -14.77 9.38 5.18
N TRP A 42 -13.90 9.27 4.17
CA TRP A 42 -12.69 10.07 4.07
C TRP A 42 -12.96 11.44 3.46
N PHE A 43 -12.50 12.49 4.13
CA PHE A 43 -12.58 13.87 3.66
C PHE A 43 -11.19 14.49 3.64
N ARG A 44 -10.98 15.44 2.72
CA ARG A 44 -9.77 16.26 2.69
C ARG A 44 -9.68 17.08 3.97
N ARG A 45 -8.58 16.94 4.70
CA ARG A 45 -8.36 17.73 5.92
C ARG A 45 -7.92 19.14 5.55
N HIS A 46 -8.50 20.10 6.27
CA HIS A 46 -8.16 21.50 6.17
C HIS A 46 -7.97 22.08 7.58
N LEU A 47 -7.10 23.06 7.70
CA LEU A 47 -6.72 23.73 8.93
C LEU A 47 -7.03 25.23 8.82
N GLU A 48 -7.25 25.88 9.96
CA GLU A 48 -7.17 27.34 10.03
C GLU A 48 -5.71 27.74 10.25
N ARG A 49 -5.17 28.61 9.39
CA ARG A 49 -3.81 29.15 9.53
C ARG A 49 -3.89 30.67 9.67
N GLY A 50 -3.95 31.14 10.92
CA GLY A 50 -3.80 32.57 11.28
C GLY A 50 -4.96 33.50 10.88
N ILE A 51 -5.86 33.09 9.99
CA ILE A 51 -7.07 33.83 9.63
C ILE A 51 -8.29 32.99 10.05
N PRO A 52 -9.08 33.45 11.02
CA PRO A 52 -10.27 32.74 11.48
C PRO A 52 -11.20 32.40 10.30
N SER A 53 -11.77 31.19 10.34
CA SER A 53 -12.73 30.70 9.34
C SER A 53 -12.18 30.51 7.93
N HIS A 54 -10.88 30.70 7.66
CA HIS A 54 -10.27 30.39 6.36
C HIS A 54 -9.61 29.02 6.36
N ALA A 55 -10.01 28.19 5.40
CA ALA A 55 -9.52 26.83 5.28
C ALA A 55 -8.27 26.74 4.39
N TYR A 56 -7.22 26.15 4.94
CA TYR A 56 -6.00 25.79 4.23
C TYR A 56 -5.88 24.27 4.17
N ALA A 57 -5.54 23.72 3.02
CA ALA A 57 -5.31 22.28 2.92
C ALA A 57 -4.14 21.86 3.81
N ASP A 58 -4.32 20.76 4.52
CA ASP A 58 -3.28 20.16 5.34
C ASP A 58 -2.32 19.36 4.44
N ILE A 59 -1.21 20.00 4.04
CA ILE A 59 -0.30 19.54 2.99
C ILE A 59 1.11 19.35 3.53
N TYR A 60 1.77 18.30 3.06
CA TYR A 60 3.14 17.88 3.38
C TYR A 60 3.95 17.72 2.09
N GLU A 61 5.25 17.97 2.17
CA GLU A 61 6.15 17.92 1.00
C GLU A 61 6.52 16.48 0.59
N ASN A 62 6.60 15.56 1.55
CA ASN A 62 6.92 14.16 1.28
C ASN A 62 6.02 13.19 2.09
N TYR A 63 6.04 11.93 1.69
CA TYR A 63 5.20 10.90 2.27
C TYR A 63 5.56 10.58 3.73
N GLU A 64 6.85 10.52 4.05
CA GLU A 64 7.32 10.08 5.38
C GLU A 64 6.91 11.08 6.46
N ASP A 65 7.03 12.38 6.21
CA ASP A 65 6.55 13.42 7.12
C ASP A 65 5.03 13.38 7.28
N ALA A 66 4.30 13.20 6.17
CA ALA A 66 2.85 13.08 6.18
C ALA A 66 2.40 11.83 6.98
N ARG A 67 3.10 10.71 6.81
CA ARG A 67 2.85 9.46 7.53
C ARG A 67 3.13 9.60 9.01
N LYS A 68 4.27 10.20 9.38
CA LYS A 68 4.62 10.46 10.78
C LYS A 68 3.55 11.31 11.46
N SER A 69 3.14 12.40 10.80
CA SER A 69 2.10 13.28 11.33
C SER A 69 0.74 12.59 11.44
N ALA A 70 0.36 11.73 10.48
CA ALA A 70 -0.85 10.91 10.62
C ALA A 70 -0.80 9.97 11.83
N CYS A 71 0.34 9.33 12.09
CA CYS A 71 0.52 8.49 13.28
C CYS A 71 0.36 9.30 14.58
N GLU A 72 0.98 10.48 14.66
CA GLU A 72 0.83 11.38 15.80
C GLU A 72 -0.63 11.84 15.98
N MET A 73 -1.32 12.21 14.90
CA MET A 73 -2.73 12.60 14.96
C MET A 73 -3.64 11.45 15.40
N ASN A 74 -3.40 10.23 14.90
CA ASN A 74 -4.18 9.05 15.28
C ASN A 74 -4.02 8.69 16.76
N ASN A 75 -2.84 8.91 17.34
CA ASN A 75 -2.61 8.71 18.77
C ASN A 75 -3.30 9.77 19.65
N ASN A 76 -3.66 10.92 19.07
CA ASN A 76 -4.22 12.07 19.76
C ASN A 76 -5.65 12.42 19.29
N ILE A 77 -6.43 11.42 18.87
CA ILE A 77 -7.84 11.63 18.50
C ILE A 77 -8.64 12.01 19.75
N GLU A 78 -9.25 13.19 19.73
CA GLU A 78 -10.08 13.70 20.84
C GLU A 78 -11.46 13.04 20.92
N PHE A 79 -11.96 12.53 19.79
CA PHE A 79 -13.31 11.97 19.72
C PHE A 79 -13.38 10.61 20.41
N ASP A 80 -14.24 10.52 21.41
CA ASP A 80 -14.45 9.32 22.21
C ASP A 80 -15.71 8.57 21.77
N ILE A 81 -15.52 7.42 21.14
CA ILE A 81 -16.61 6.53 20.70
C ILE A 81 -17.45 6.03 21.89
N ASP A 82 -16.87 5.93 23.10
CA ASP A 82 -17.60 5.46 24.28
C ASP A 82 -18.66 6.45 24.76
N LYS A 83 -18.53 7.73 24.40
CA LYS A 83 -19.51 8.77 24.72
C LYS A 83 -20.72 8.78 23.78
N LEU A 84 -20.70 7.99 22.71
CA LEU A 84 -21.84 7.89 21.81
C LEU A 84 -23.02 7.15 22.49
N PRO A 85 -24.27 7.57 22.25
CA PRO A 85 -25.48 6.91 22.73
C PRO A 85 -25.79 5.66 21.88
N LEU A 86 -24.82 4.76 21.80
CA LEU A 86 -24.87 3.50 21.05
C LEU A 86 -24.73 2.33 22.03
N THR A 87 -25.29 1.19 21.66
CA THR A 87 -25.07 -0.08 22.38
C THR A 87 -23.61 -0.51 22.28
N LEU A 88 -23.15 -1.38 23.20
CA LEU A 88 -21.79 -1.91 23.17
C LEU A 88 -21.43 -2.56 21.82
N PRO A 89 -22.29 -3.44 21.22
CA PRO A 89 -22.00 -4.02 19.91
C PRO A 89 -21.87 -2.98 18.78
N GLU A 90 -22.67 -1.91 18.80
CA GLU A 90 -22.59 -0.85 17.80
C GLU A 90 -21.30 -0.03 17.92
N LYS A 91 -20.82 0.20 19.15
CA LYS A 91 -19.53 0.85 19.40
C LYS A 91 -18.36 0.02 18.91
N GLU A 92 -18.38 -1.28 19.17
CA GLU A 92 -17.37 -2.23 18.67
C GLU A 92 -17.36 -2.28 17.14
N SER A 93 -18.54 -2.36 16.52
CA SER A 93 -18.68 -2.32 15.07
C SER A 93 -18.15 -1.02 14.47
N LEU A 94 -18.35 0.13 15.13
CA LEU A 94 -17.81 1.42 14.69
C LEU A 94 -16.28 1.46 14.79
N ARG A 95 -15.69 1.05 15.92
CA ARG A 95 -14.22 0.99 16.07
C ARG A 95 -13.58 0.15 14.98
N LEU A 96 -14.18 -0.98 14.67
CA LEU A 96 -13.73 -1.81 13.59
C LEU A 96 -13.84 -1.11 12.22
N LYS A 97 -14.97 -0.47 11.91
CA LYS A 97 -15.12 0.29 10.65
C LYS A 97 -14.00 1.33 10.48
N VAL A 98 -13.60 1.97 11.58
CA VAL A 98 -12.48 2.90 11.62
C VAL A 98 -11.16 2.19 11.32
N ASP A 99 -10.84 1.14 12.07
CA ASP A 99 -9.60 0.37 11.91
C ASP A 99 -9.43 -0.16 10.48
N LYS A 100 -10.50 -0.74 9.91
CA LYS A 100 -10.52 -1.20 8.52
C LYS A 100 -10.21 -0.11 7.52
N ALA A 101 -10.89 1.03 7.66
CA ALA A 101 -10.77 2.11 6.71
C ALA A 101 -9.34 2.67 6.74
N LEU A 102 -8.76 2.79 7.94
CA LEU A 102 -7.38 3.21 8.14
C LEU A 102 -6.39 2.18 7.58
N THR A 103 -6.50 0.91 7.98
CA THR A 103 -5.63 -0.19 7.53
C THR A 103 -5.65 -0.36 6.02
N ALA A 104 -6.83 -0.34 5.39
CA ALA A 104 -6.95 -0.41 3.94
C ALA A 104 -6.26 0.77 3.24
N LYS A 105 -6.37 1.99 3.80
CA LYS A 105 -5.74 3.19 3.26
C LYS A 105 -4.22 3.13 3.38
N LYS A 106 -3.73 2.74 4.56
CA LYS A 106 -2.32 2.53 4.86
C LYS A 106 -1.70 1.55 3.87
N ARG A 107 -2.27 0.34 3.77
CA ARG A 107 -1.77 -0.70 2.88
C ARG A 107 -1.67 -0.26 1.42
N LEU A 108 -2.68 0.42 0.91
CA LEU A 108 -2.71 0.86 -0.49
C LEU A 108 -1.56 1.82 -0.83
N ILE A 109 -1.22 2.73 0.10
CA ILE A 109 -0.16 3.71 -0.10
C ILE A 109 1.21 3.09 0.19
N ASP A 110 1.35 2.35 1.29
CA ASP A 110 2.59 1.66 1.65
C ASP A 110 3.06 0.74 0.52
N GLU A 111 2.13 -0.02 -0.06
CA GLU A 111 2.39 -0.85 -1.24
C GLU A 111 3.00 -0.05 -2.40
N GLU A 112 2.40 1.09 -2.74
CA GLU A 112 2.87 1.94 -3.84
C GLU A 112 4.25 2.52 -3.55
N GLN A 113 4.53 2.90 -2.29
CA GLN A 113 5.85 3.40 -1.89
C GLN A 113 6.92 2.32 -1.98
N ILE A 114 6.59 1.08 -1.60
CA ILE A 114 7.53 -0.03 -1.72
C ILE A 114 7.77 -0.36 -3.21
N MET A 115 6.71 -0.41 -4.02
CA MET A 115 6.85 -0.60 -5.47
C MET A 115 7.71 0.50 -6.11
N LEU A 116 7.57 1.75 -5.69
CA LEU A 116 8.41 2.86 -6.15
C LEU A 116 9.88 2.65 -5.77
N LYS A 117 10.17 2.33 -4.51
CA LYS A 117 11.54 2.07 -4.04
C LYS A 117 12.19 0.95 -4.85
N GLU A 118 11.46 -0.12 -5.14
CA GLU A 118 11.95 -1.24 -5.95
C GLU A 118 12.13 -0.89 -7.43
N ALA A 119 11.24 -0.06 -8.01
CA ALA A 119 11.41 0.46 -9.37
C ALA A 119 12.73 1.24 -9.49
N VAL A 120 12.99 2.17 -8.56
CA VAL A 120 14.24 2.94 -8.53
C VAL A 120 15.45 2.03 -8.34
N LYS A 121 15.41 1.12 -7.35
CA LYS A 121 16.51 0.19 -7.05
C LYS A 121 16.87 -0.68 -8.26
N LYS A 122 15.87 -1.18 -8.99
CA LYS A 122 16.05 -2.04 -10.16
C LYS A 122 16.82 -1.35 -11.28
N HIS A 123 16.67 -0.03 -11.40
CA HIS A 123 17.25 0.78 -12.48
C HIS A 123 18.40 1.68 -11.99
N ALA A 124 18.95 1.41 -10.80
CA ALA A 124 20.05 2.19 -10.23
C ALA A 124 21.34 2.17 -11.08
N ASN A 125 21.51 1.15 -11.92
CA ASN A 125 22.69 0.98 -12.78
C ASN A 125 22.41 1.23 -14.26
N ASP A 126 21.19 1.68 -14.59
CA ASP A 126 20.85 1.99 -15.98
C ASP A 126 21.67 3.17 -16.50
N PRO A 127 21.92 3.24 -17.82
CA PRO A 127 22.59 4.38 -18.41
C PRO A 127 21.75 5.65 -18.25
N ARG A 128 22.42 6.78 -17.96
CA ARG A 128 21.79 8.09 -17.86
C ARG A 128 21.98 8.82 -19.17
N ILE A 129 20.92 9.43 -19.65
CA ILE A 129 20.97 10.29 -20.83
C ILE A 129 21.60 11.64 -20.45
N SER A 130 22.51 12.14 -21.27
CA SER A 130 23.06 13.48 -21.07
C SER A 130 22.02 14.54 -21.40
N ALA A 131 22.13 15.72 -20.78
CA ALA A 131 21.18 16.81 -21.04
C ALA A 131 21.15 17.24 -22.51
N ASP A 132 22.28 17.14 -23.22
CA ASP A 132 22.42 17.58 -24.62
C ASP A 132 21.81 16.59 -25.61
N GLU A 133 21.67 15.31 -25.23
CA GLU A 133 21.02 14.28 -26.05
C GLU A 133 19.49 14.38 -26.05
N LEU A 134 18.89 15.17 -25.16
CA LEU A 134 17.45 15.38 -25.12
C LEU A 134 16.98 16.24 -26.32
N LEU A 135 16.00 15.78 -27.08
CA LEU A 135 15.44 16.55 -28.18
C LEU A 135 14.08 17.12 -27.76
N LEU A 136 14.03 18.44 -27.61
CA LEU A 136 12.86 19.19 -27.14
C LEU A 136 12.47 20.24 -28.19
N ASN A 137 11.17 20.53 -28.28
CA ASN A 137 10.72 21.72 -29.00
C ASN A 137 11.33 22.98 -28.35
N PRO A 138 11.84 23.97 -29.12
CA PRO A 138 12.44 25.20 -28.58
C PRO A 138 11.59 25.92 -27.52
N ARG A 139 10.25 25.80 -27.60
CA ARG A 139 9.32 26.35 -26.61
C ARG A 139 9.51 25.77 -25.19
N PHE A 140 10.03 24.55 -25.06
CA PHE A 140 10.20 23.84 -23.78
C PHE A 140 11.66 23.69 -23.38
N GLU A 141 12.56 24.41 -24.03
CA GLU A 141 14.00 24.35 -23.76
C GLU A 141 14.33 24.74 -22.31
N ASN A 142 13.54 25.64 -21.72
CA ASN A 142 13.62 26.00 -20.31
C ASN A 142 13.34 24.83 -19.34
N LEU A 143 12.70 23.75 -19.81
CA LEU A 143 12.43 22.54 -19.04
C LEU A 143 13.53 21.48 -19.18
N ARG A 144 14.51 21.63 -20.08
CA ARG A 144 15.56 20.63 -20.33
C ARG A 144 16.27 20.19 -19.06
N LYS A 145 16.73 21.14 -18.25
CA LYS A 145 17.43 20.84 -16.99
C LYS A 145 16.53 20.07 -16.01
N LEU A 146 15.25 20.42 -15.93
CA LEU A 146 14.29 19.74 -15.06
C LEU A 146 14.01 18.31 -15.55
N LEU A 147 13.86 18.13 -16.87
CA LEU A 147 13.69 16.82 -17.48
C LEU A 147 14.91 15.94 -17.25
N HIS A 148 16.10 16.45 -17.53
CA HIS A 148 17.36 15.75 -17.27
C HIS A 148 17.50 15.34 -15.81
N ASN A 149 17.16 16.21 -14.85
CA ASN A 149 17.18 15.87 -13.43
C ASN A 149 16.22 14.72 -13.09
N ALA A 150 14.99 14.76 -13.62
CA ALA A 150 14.02 13.68 -13.41
C ALA A 150 14.51 12.34 -13.99
N LEU A 151 15.13 12.37 -15.17
CA LEU A 151 15.69 11.18 -15.82
C LEU A 151 16.99 10.68 -15.15
N ASN A 152 17.75 11.56 -14.50
CA ASN A 152 18.89 11.11 -13.70
C ASN A 152 18.46 10.33 -12.46
N GLU A 153 17.36 10.73 -11.82
CA GLU A 153 16.78 10.02 -10.68
C GLU A 153 16.09 8.73 -11.12
N MET A 154 15.31 8.79 -12.20
CA MET A 154 14.51 7.68 -12.72
C MET A 154 14.70 7.56 -14.25
N PRO A 155 15.79 6.89 -14.71
CA PRO A 155 16.17 6.85 -16.13
C PRO A 155 15.19 6.08 -17.01
N TYR A 156 14.30 5.29 -16.40
CA TYR A 156 13.29 4.52 -17.09
C TYR A 156 12.05 5.34 -17.48
N LEU A 157 11.85 6.56 -16.95
CA LEU A 157 10.63 7.33 -17.20
C LEU A 157 10.40 7.60 -18.69
N GLN A 158 9.14 7.48 -19.11
CA GLN A 158 8.68 7.82 -20.47
C GLN A 158 7.71 9.01 -20.47
N GLY A 159 7.40 9.56 -19.30
CA GLY A 159 6.54 10.72 -19.12
C GLY A 159 6.89 11.47 -17.85
N VAL A 160 6.99 12.79 -17.92
CA VAL A 160 7.35 13.67 -16.79
C VAL A 160 6.38 14.83 -16.73
N PHE A 161 5.76 15.04 -15.57
CA PHE A 161 4.87 16.17 -15.33
C PHE A 161 5.56 17.26 -14.50
N PHE A 162 5.67 18.46 -15.08
CA PHE A 162 6.24 19.63 -14.43
C PHE A 162 5.15 20.45 -13.76
N HIS A 163 4.91 20.18 -12.48
CA HIS A 163 3.82 20.76 -11.68
C HIS A 163 3.73 22.28 -11.75
N GLN A 164 4.86 23.00 -11.70
CA GLN A 164 4.91 24.47 -11.75
C GLN A 164 4.45 25.04 -13.10
N TYR A 165 4.75 24.34 -14.20
CA TYR A 165 4.47 24.79 -15.56
C TYR A 165 3.18 24.19 -16.12
N HIS A 166 2.61 23.19 -15.44
CA HIS A 166 1.48 22.39 -15.91
C HIS A 166 1.73 21.74 -17.28
N VAL A 167 2.99 21.39 -17.54
CA VAL A 167 3.42 20.74 -18.79
C VAL A 167 3.70 19.26 -18.51
N PHE A 168 3.10 18.39 -19.33
CA PHE A 168 3.45 16.98 -19.37
C PHE A 168 4.26 16.70 -20.62
N LEU A 169 5.51 16.30 -20.45
CA LEU A 169 6.35 15.83 -21.55
C LEU A 169 6.34 14.30 -21.59
N TYR A 170 6.26 13.72 -22.78
CA TYR A 170 6.34 12.28 -22.99
C TYR A 170 7.40 11.97 -24.04
N HIS A 171 8.09 10.84 -23.84
CA HIS A 171 9.06 10.32 -24.79
C HIS A 171 8.33 9.69 -25.98
N VAL A 172 8.79 10.02 -27.19
CA VAL A 172 8.23 9.50 -28.44
C VAL A 172 9.13 8.41 -29.00
N LYS A 173 10.37 8.78 -29.35
CA LYS A 173 11.43 7.92 -29.88
C LYS A 173 12.75 8.71 -29.93
N ASP A 174 13.90 8.04 -30.02
CA ASP A 174 15.20 8.68 -30.31
C ASP A 174 15.49 9.93 -29.44
N ASN A 175 15.13 9.86 -28.15
CA ASN A 175 15.25 10.96 -27.17
C ASN A 175 14.41 12.21 -27.47
N ILE A 176 13.44 12.11 -28.38
CA ILE A 176 12.45 13.15 -28.67
C ILE A 176 11.39 13.15 -27.58
N TRP A 177 11.19 14.33 -26.99
CA TRP A 177 10.18 14.59 -25.97
C TRP A 177 9.20 15.66 -26.44
N GLU A 178 7.92 15.34 -26.37
CA GLU A 178 6.83 16.21 -26.82
C GLU A 178 5.85 16.54 -25.69
N GLN A 179 5.15 17.67 -25.82
CA GLN A 179 4.08 18.03 -24.90
C GLN A 179 2.82 17.21 -25.22
N SER A 180 2.22 16.64 -24.18
CA SER A 180 0.91 16.01 -24.27
C SER A 180 -0.24 17.01 -24.10
N ASN A 181 -1.37 16.74 -24.75
CA ASN A 181 -2.62 17.50 -24.64
C ASN A 181 -3.52 17.03 -23.47
N LEU A 182 -2.99 16.25 -22.54
CA LEU A 182 -3.75 15.75 -21.38
C LEU A 182 -4.11 16.89 -20.42
N THR A 183 -5.25 16.77 -19.76
CA THR A 183 -5.63 17.69 -18.69
C THR A 183 -4.63 17.60 -17.54
N ARG A 184 -4.44 18.71 -16.81
CA ARG A 184 -3.53 18.80 -15.65
C ARG A 184 -3.73 17.64 -14.67
N SER A 185 -4.96 17.39 -14.25
CA SER A 185 -5.28 16.34 -13.27
C SER A 185 -4.96 14.94 -13.78
N ARG A 186 -5.22 14.68 -15.06
CA ARG A 186 -4.94 13.38 -15.69
C ARG A 186 -3.44 13.17 -15.89
N ALA A 187 -2.74 14.18 -16.41
CA ALA A 187 -1.28 14.14 -16.60
C ALA A 187 -0.54 13.91 -15.28
N ALA A 188 -0.92 14.64 -14.22
CA ALA A 188 -0.29 14.52 -12.92
C ALA A 188 -0.50 13.11 -12.30
N LYS A 189 -1.70 12.55 -12.44
CA LYS A 189 -1.99 11.18 -11.99
C LYS A 189 -1.20 10.14 -12.77
N ILE A 190 -1.14 10.26 -14.09
CA ILE A 190 -0.36 9.36 -14.95
C ILE A 190 1.12 9.44 -14.56
N TYR A 191 1.67 10.64 -14.35
CA TYR A 191 3.06 10.81 -13.94
C TYR A 191 3.37 10.11 -12.61
N TYR A 192 2.52 10.26 -11.59
CA TYR A 192 2.68 9.54 -10.32
C TYR A 192 2.73 8.02 -10.53
N GLN A 193 1.85 7.49 -11.38
CA GLN A 193 1.77 6.06 -11.68
C GLN A 193 2.95 5.60 -12.56
N GLU A 194 3.43 6.43 -13.47
CA GLU A 194 4.55 6.17 -14.38
C GLU A 194 5.86 5.93 -13.62
N ARG A 195 6.10 6.71 -12.55
CA ARG A 195 7.25 6.54 -11.64
C ARG A 195 7.38 5.13 -11.09
N ILE A 196 6.26 4.45 -10.92
CA ILE A 196 6.19 3.07 -10.43
C ILE A 196 6.13 2.09 -11.61
N ALA A 197 5.10 2.21 -12.45
CA ALA A 197 4.79 1.26 -13.51
C ALA A 197 5.96 1.07 -14.48
N ARG A 198 6.61 2.16 -14.87
CA ARG A 198 7.62 2.12 -15.92
C ARG A 198 8.90 1.42 -15.49
N GLY A 199 9.25 1.44 -14.20
CA GLY A 199 10.35 0.62 -13.66
C GLY A 199 10.09 -0.89 -13.72
N PHE A 200 8.85 -1.29 -14.00
CA PHE A 200 8.47 -2.68 -14.26
C PHE A 200 8.18 -2.95 -15.74
N GLY A 201 8.49 -2.01 -16.63
CA GLY A 201 8.19 -2.11 -18.06
C GLY A 201 6.70 -1.97 -18.39
N LEU A 202 5.91 -1.46 -17.46
CA LEU A 202 4.47 -1.22 -17.63
C LEU A 202 4.20 0.28 -17.84
N SER A 203 3.01 0.63 -18.29
CA SER A 203 2.60 2.03 -18.50
C SER A 203 1.78 2.56 -17.32
N GLY A 204 2.05 3.79 -16.89
CA GLY A 204 1.30 4.50 -15.88
C GLY A 204 -0.07 5.01 -16.35
N ASN A 205 -0.37 4.94 -17.66
CA ASN A 205 -1.68 5.28 -18.21
C ASN A 205 -2.65 4.07 -18.25
N GLU A 206 -2.17 2.86 -17.94
CA GLU A 206 -2.98 1.65 -17.90
C GLU A 206 -3.86 1.57 -16.62
N HIS A 207 -4.78 0.60 -16.59
CA HIS A 207 -5.63 0.41 -15.41
C HIS A 207 -4.80 0.07 -14.17
N TRP A 208 -4.70 1.03 -13.24
CA TRP A 208 -3.79 0.96 -12.10
C TRP A 208 -3.92 -0.31 -11.25
N GLY A 209 -5.15 -0.80 -11.00
CA GLY A 209 -5.34 -2.04 -10.24
C GLY A 209 -4.77 -3.28 -10.94
N LYS A 210 -4.77 -3.31 -12.28
CA LYS A 210 -4.20 -4.40 -13.08
C LYS A 210 -2.68 -4.25 -13.18
N THR A 211 -2.20 -3.01 -13.35
CA THR A 211 -0.77 -2.69 -13.31
C THR A 211 -0.14 -3.14 -12.00
N LYS A 212 -0.73 -2.79 -10.84
CA LYS A 212 -0.24 -3.25 -9.53
C LYS A 212 -0.25 -4.76 -9.38
N ALA A 213 -1.28 -5.45 -9.87
CA ALA A 213 -1.33 -6.92 -9.87
C ALA A 213 -0.20 -7.55 -10.71
N ALA A 214 0.09 -6.98 -11.88
CA ALA A 214 1.22 -7.40 -12.72
C ALA A 214 2.56 -7.16 -12.01
N ILE A 215 2.74 -6.01 -11.36
CA ILE A 215 3.95 -5.70 -10.56
C ILE A 215 4.11 -6.72 -9.42
N ARG A 216 3.05 -7.02 -8.66
CA ARG A 216 3.09 -8.07 -7.62
C ARG A 216 3.55 -9.42 -8.21
N SER A 217 3.02 -9.79 -9.37
CA SER A 217 3.42 -11.02 -10.07
C SER A 217 4.90 -11.03 -10.47
N MET A 218 5.47 -9.89 -10.85
CA MET A 218 6.90 -9.76 -11.13
C MET A 218 7.78 -9.80 -9.87
N LEU A 219 7.25 -9.31 -8.74
CA LEU A 219 7.96 -9.29 -7.45
C LEU A 219 7.92 -10.65 -6.72
N LEU A 220 6.88 -11.46 -6.94
CA LEU A 220 6.70 -12.77 -6.29
C LEU A 220 7.87 -13.76 -6.45
N PRO A 221 8.46 -14.00 -7.64
CA PRO A 221 9.62 -14.86 -7.79
C PRO A 221 10.85 -14.38 -7.00
N ARG A 222 10.96 -13.07 -6.72
CA ARG A 222 12.02 -12.54 -5.86
C ARG A 222 11.72 -12.74 -4.37
N ALA A 223 10.45 -12.77 -3.95
CA ALA A 223 10.09 -13.13 -2.57
C ALA A 223 10.51 -14.58 -2.24
N ASN A 224 10.49 -15.52 -3.19
CA ASN A 224 11.04 -16.86 -2.96
C ASN A 224 12.58 -16.88 -2.79
N LYS A 225 13.30 -15.81 -3.19
CA LYS A 225 14.74 -15.68 -2.86
C LYS A 225 14.96 -15.46 -1.37
N LEU A 226 13.95 -15.01 -0.62
CA LEU A 226 13.99 -14.96 0.85
C LEU A 226 14.33 -16.29 1.48
N LEU A 227 13.78 -17.36 0.91
CA LEU A 227 14.04 -18.71 1.37
C LEU A 227 15.50 -19.12 1.19
N GLN A 228 16.30 -18.34 0.45
CA GLN A 228 17.73 -18.58 0.26
C GLN A 228 18.60 -17.88 1.31
N GLU A 229 18.10 -16.85 1.98
CA GLU A 229 18.83 -16.11 3.02
C GLU A 229 19.11 -16.99 4.25
N ALA A 230 20.33 -16.95 4.76
CA ALA A 230 20.77 -17.85 5.85
C ALA A 230 20.01 -17.58 7.16
N SER A 231 19.71 -16.31 7.45
CA SER A 231 18.94 -15.89 8.62
C SER A 231 17.50 -16.41 8.54
N VAL A 232 16.87 -16.32 7.37
CA VAL A 232 15.52 -16.83 7.10
C VAL A 232 15.51 -18.36 7.17
N LYS A 233 16.46 -19.06 6.54
CA LYS A 233 16.57 -20.53 6.63
C LYS A 233 16.62 -21.01 8.08
N ARG A 234 17.46 -20.38 8.92
CA ARG A 234 17.62 -20.75 10.33
C ARG A 234 16.31 -20.60 11.11
N MET A 235 15.59 -19.48 10.91
CA MET A 235 14.28 -19.23 11.51
C MET A 235 13.24 -20.27 11.05
N LEU A 236 13.23 -20.60 9.76
CA LEU A 236 12.31 -21.58 9.18
C LEU A 236 12.59 -23.01 9.67
N ASP A 237 13.86 -23.37 9.86
CA ASP A 237 14.28 -24.67 10.42
C ASP A 237 13.89 -24.81 11.91
N GLU A 238 13.92 -23.71 12.65
CA GLU A 238 13.45 -23.67 14.05
C GLU A 238 11.93 -23.82 14.12
N ALA A 239 11.19 -23.15 13.24
CA ALA A 239 9.74 -23.29 13.14
C ALA A 239 9.32 -24.73 12.79
N ILE A 240 9.99 -25.38 11.83
CA ILE A 240 9.74 -26.80 11.53
C ILE A 240 9.96 -27.67 12.77
N ARG A 241 11.07 -27.45 13.49
CA ARG A 241 11.40 -28.20 14.71
C ARG A 241 10.34 -28.04 15.80
N ASN A 242 9.73 -26.85 15.88
CA ASN A 242 8.64 -26.55 16.81
C ASN A 242 7.26 -27.00 16.30
N GLY A 243 7.17 -27.60 15.11
CA GLY A 243 5.92 -28.04 14.50
C GLY A 243 5.10 -26.91 13.84
N THR A 244 5.64 -25.69 13.79
CA THR A 244 5.02 -24.53 13.13
C THR A 244 5.18 -24.65 11.61
N LYS A 245 4.06 -24.65 10.89
CA LYS A 245 4.03 -24.80 9.42
C LYS A 245 3.74 -23.49 8.69
N VAL A 246 3.25 -22.48 9.42
CA VAL A 246 3.02 -21.13 8.90
C VAL A 246 3.63 -20.11 9.86
N LEU A 247 4.56 -19.29 9.36
CA LEU A 247 5.15 -18.18 10.10
C LEU A 247 4.70 -16.86 9.48
N VAL A 248 4.19 -15.96 10.32
CA VAL A 248 3.79 -14.62 9.91
C VAL A 248 4.80 -13.62 10.47
N LEU A 249 5.38 -12.81 9.58
CA LEU A 249 6.31 -11.77 9.95
C LEU A 249 6.09 -10.51 9.10
N GLY A 250 5.58 -9.45 9.73
CA GLY A 250 5.09 -8.27 9.02
C GLY A 250 4.00 -8.65 8.01
N ASN A 251 4.19 -8.29 6.74
CA ASN A 251 3.26 -8.60 5.65
C ASN A 251 3.50 -9.95 4.96
N TYR A 252 4.52 -10.69 5.39
CA TYR A 252 4.94 -11.95 4.77
C TYR A 252 4.44 -13.14 5.57
N VAL A 253 4.01 -14.16 4.84
CA VAL A 253 3.59 -15.45 5.39
C VAL A 253 4.46 -16.52 4.78
N PHE A 254 5.41 -17.03 5.56
CA PHE A 254 6.16 -18.22 5.21
C PHE A 254 5.27 -19.42 5.43
N TRP A 255 5.14 -20.25 4.41
CA TRP A 255 4.14 -21.30 4.32
C TRP A 255 4.80 -22.61 3.89
N TYR A 256 4.73 -23.63 4.73
CA TYR A 256 5.36 -24.92 4.50
C TYR A 256 4.33 -26.04 4.28
N GLU A 257 4.55 -26.86 3.25
CA GLU A 257 3.75 -28.07 2.98
C GLU A 257 4.65 -29.29 2.70
N ASP A 258 4.30 -30.43 3.32
CA ASP A 258 5.08 -31.68 3.25
C ASP A 258 4.74 -32.56 2.04
N LYS A 259 3.57 -32.39 1.41
CA LYS A 259 3.06 -33.28 0.35
C LYS A 259 3.02 -32.57 -0.99
N ASP A 260 3.73 -33.12 -1.97
CA ASP A 260 3.69 -32.77 -3.40
C ASP A 260 3.98 -31.28 -3.76
N GLN A 261 4.52 -30.50 -2.83
CA GLN A 261 4.98 -29.12 -3.04
C GLN A 261 6.43 -28.90 -2.58
N VAL A 262 7.08 -27.89 -3.17
CA VAL A 262 8.48 -27.52 -2.88
C VAL A 262 8.58 -26.81 -1.53
N GLY A 263 8.52 -27.56 -0.42
CA GLY A 263 8.85 -27.08 0.94
C GLY A 263 8.25 -25.72 1.33
N TRP A 264 9.08 -24.83 1.88
CA TRP A 264 8.66 -23.47 2.23
C TRP A 264 8.34 -22.63 0.99
N SER A 265 7.31 -21.81 1.08
CA SER A 265 6.88 -20.83 0.09
C SER A 265 6.54 -19.50 0.77
N VAL A 266 6.55 -18.40 0.04
CA VAL A 266 6.18 -17.08 0.58
C VAL A 266 4.82 -16.66 0.02
N LYS A 267 3.93 -16.26 0.93
CA LYS A 267 2.59 -15.73 0.67
C LYS A 267 2.44 -14.35 1.30
N GLU A 268 1.40 -13.63 0.93
CA GLU A 268 1.04 -12.33 1.51
C GLU A 268 -0.04 -12.51 2.57
N ILE A 269 -0.04 -11.70 3.62
CA ILE A 269 -1.16 -11.66 4.57
C ILE A 269 -2.29 -10.76 4.04
N ASN A 270 -3.54 -11.13 4.32
CA ASN A 270 -4.68 -10.22 4.19
C ASN A 270 -5.33 -9.97 5.54
N ASP A 271 -4.89 -8.90 6.16
CA ASP A 271 -5.48 -8.35 7.37
C ASP A 271 -6.92 -7.88 7.19
N ASN A 272 -7.39 -7.67 5.95
CA ASN A 272 -8.73 -7.13 5.74
C ASN A 272 -9.83 -8.08 6.24
N ASP A 273 -9.63 -9.41 6.28
CA ASP A 273 -10.68 -10.34 6.73
C ASP A 273 -10.63 -10.63 8.24
N VAL A 274 -9.43 -10.64 8.80
CA VAL A 274 -9.23 -10.70 10.25
C VAL A 274 -9.63 -9.40 10.92
N ASN A 275 -9.64 -8.27 10.21
CA ASN A 275 -10.21 -7.02 10.69
C ASN A 275 -11.55 -6.73 9.98
N SER A 276 -12.22 -7.77 9.45
CA SER A 276 -13.59 -7.94 8.94
C SER A 276 -14.77 -7.34 9.72
N ARG A 277 -14.92 -7.70 11.00
CA ARG A 277 -16.20 -7.62 11.74
C ARG A 277 -15.98 -7.63 13.28
N GLY A 278 -15.17 -6.72 13.82
CA GLY A 278 -14.72 -6.69 15.22
C GLY A 278 -13.89 -7.91 15.55
N ASN A 279 -13.22 -8.40 14.50
CA ASN A 279 -12.64 -9.70 14.48
C ASN A 279 -11.29 -9.63 15.19
N ILE A 280 -11.02 -10.54 16.13
CA ILE A 280 -9.73 -10.62 16.83
C ILE A 280 -8.98 -11.83 16.30
N ILE A 281 -7.68 -11.68 16.00
CA ILE A 281 -6.83 -12.82 15.60
C ILE A 281 -7.00 -13.94 16.63
N TRP A 282 -7.46 -15.09 16.17
CA TRP A 282 -7.56 -16.27 17.01
C TRP A 282 -6.23 -17.02 16.94
N LYS A 283 -5.28 -16.65 17.83
CA LYS A 283 -3.91 -17.21 17.84
C LYS A 283 -3.85 -18.73 18.00
N ALA A 284 -4.84 -19.33 18.67
CA ALA A 284 -4.96 -20.78 18.82
C ALA A 284 -5.65 -21.46 17.62
N GLY A 285 -6.14 -20.70 16.64
CA GLY A 285 -6.80 -21.22 15.44
C GLY A 285 -5.84 -21.81 14.42
N THR A 286 -6.39 -22.53 13.44
CA THR A 286 -5.62 -23.08 12.31
C THR A 286 -6.07 -22.48 10.98
N ILE A 287 -5.18 -22.52 10.00
CA ILE A 287 -5.47 -22.11 8.63
C ILE A 287 -5.83 -23.36 7.83
N LEU A 288 -7.04 -23.36 7.25
CA LEU A 288 -7.52 -24.45 6.41
C LEU A 288 -7.22 -24.14 4.93
N SER A 289 -6.20 -24.80 4.39
CA SER A 289 -5.81 -24.67 2.99
C SER A 289 -6.69 -25.52 2.09
N LYS A 290 -7.65 -24.87 1.40
CA LYS A 290 -8.50 -25.50 0.37
C LYS A 290 -8.09 -25.16 -1.06
N ASN A 291 -7.13 -24.25 -1.23
CA ASN A 291 -6.68 -23.76 -2.52
C ASN A 291 -5.23 -23.26 -2.42
N HIS A 292 -4.62 -22.94 -3.55
CA HIS A 292 -3.25 -22.42 -3.63
C HIS A 292 -3.21 -20.88 -3.70
N GLY A 293 -4.11 -20.21 -2.98
CA GLY A 293 -4.17 -18.75 -2.93
C GLY A 293 -2.88 -18.13 -2.39
N ARG A 294 -2.50 -17.00 -2.98
CA ARG A 294 -1.29 -16.23 -2.61
C ARG A 294 -1.46 -15.38 -1.36
N ILE A 295 -2.70 -15.10 -1.00
CA ILE A 295 -3.07 -14.31 0.15
C ILE A 295 -3.57 -15.25 1.25
N VAL A 296 -3.04 -15.11 2.46
CA VAL A 296 -3.46 -15.83 3.65
C VAL A 296 -4.32 -14.90 4.52
N VAL A 297 -5.52 -15.35 4.81
CA VAL A 297 -6.39 -14.78 5.84
C VAL A 297 -6.14 -15.57 7.11
N LEU A 298 -5.68 -14.91 8.17
CA LEU A 298 -5.45 -15.58 9.45
C LEU A 298 -6.77 -16.00 10.12
N PRO A 299 -6.73 -16.95 11.06
CA PRO A 299 -7.89 -17.29 11.86
C PRO A 299 -8.31 -16.09 12.72
N TYR A 300 -9.62 -15.93 12.89
CA TYR A 300 -10.17 -14.81 13.65
C TYR A 300 -11.46 -15.17 14.35
N THR A 301 -11.75 -14.51 15.47
CA THR A 301 -13.01 -14.61 16.19
C THR A 301 -13.92 -13.49 15.71
N LYS A 302 -15.16 -13.78 15.33
CA LYS A 302 -16.15 -12.77 14.92
C LYS A 302 -16.67 -11.95 16.11
N GLU A 303 -17.28 -10.79 15.82
CA GLU A 303 -18.06 -9.97 16.78
C GLU A 303 -19.03 -10.79 17.67
N ASN A 304 -19.64 -11.84 17.11
CA ASN A 304 -20.58 -12.72 17.83
C ASN A 304 -19.89 -13.84 18.64
N GLY A 305 -18.56 -13.82 18.77
CA GLY A 305 -17.76 -14.85 19.47
C GLY A 305 -17.44 -16.10 18.64
N GLU A 306 -17.92 -16.18 17.39
CA GLU A 306 -17.69 -17.35 16.54
C GLU A 306 -16.26 -17.40 16.00
N HIS A 307 -15.54 -18.50 16.25
CA HIS A 307 -14.22 -18.72 15.71
C HIS A 307 -14.26 -19.13 14.23
N VAL A 308 -13.50 -18.42 13.40
CA VAL A 308 -13.33 -18.68 11.97
C VAL A 308 -11.91 -19.14 11.72
N LYS A 309 -11.76 -20.30 11.06
CA LYS A 309 -10.46 -20.78 10.59
C LYS A 309 -9.92 -19.86 9.50
N GLY A 310 -8.60 -19.72 9.47
CA GLY A 310 -7.92 -19.00 8.40
C GLY A 310 -8.10 -19.72 7.06
N TYR A 311 -7.87 -19.02 5.96
CA TYR A 311 -7.96 -19.59 4.62
C TYR A 311 -7.10 -18.82 3.62
N THR A 312 -6.91 -19.38 2.42
CA THR A 312 -6.15 -18.74 1.35
C THR A 312 -7.07 -18.21 0.24
N LYS A 313 -6.68 -17.09 -0.38
CA LYS A 313 -7.34 -16.49 -1.55
C LYS A 313 -6.34 -15.78 -2.46
N ASN A 314 -6.80 -15.18 -3.55
CA ASN A 314 -6.00 -14.32 -4.41
C ASN A 314 -6.41 -12.84 -4.23
N ALA A 315 -5.56 -11.91 -4.67
CA ALA A 315 -5.87 -10.48 -4.64
C ALA A 315 -7.01 -10.14 -5.63
N PRO A 316 -7.72 -9.01 -5.42
CA PRO A 316 -8.63 -8.51 -6.45
C PRO A 316 -7.87 -8.33 -7.79
N ASN A 317 -8.45 -8.87 -8.87
CA ASN A 317 -7.90 -8.92 -10.23
C ASN A 317 -6.83 -10.00 -10.53
N ASP A 318 -6.48 -10.87 -9.58
CA ASP A 318 -5.56 -12.01 -9.80
C ASP A 318 -6.28 -13.29 -10.28
N GLY A 319 -7.61 -13.25 -10.43
CA GLY A 319 -8.44 -14.43 -10.70
C GLY A 319 -8.63 -15.34 -9.48
N ASN A 320 -9.41 -16.40 -9.63
CA ASN A 320 -9.67 -17.35 -8.54
C ASN A 320 -8.40 -18.15 -8.20
N ALA A 321 -8.21 -18.44 -6.91
CA ALA A 321 -7.15 -19.34 -6.47
C ALA A 321 -7.41 -20.76 -6.99
N LEU A 322 -6.35 -21.45 -7.42
CA LEU A 322 -6.43 -22.84 -7.88
C LEU A 322 -6.93 -23.74 -6.73
N PRO A 323 -8.07 -24.44 -6.88
CA PRO A 323 -8.63 -25.26 -5.82
C PRO A 323 -7.79 -26.53 -5.61
N ARG A 324 -7.74 -27.01 -4.36
CA ARG A 324 -7.18 -28.33 -4.02
C ARG A 324 -8.24 -29.41 -4.16
N HIS A 325 -7.80 -30.65 -4.32
CA HIS A 325 -8.71 -31.78 -4.14
C HIS A 325 -9.13 -31.88 -2.66
N LYS A 326 -10.35 -32.34 -2.38
CA LYS A 326 -10.90 -32.39 -1.00
C LYS A 326 -10.04 -33.23 -0.05
N ASN A 327 -9.41 -34.29 -0.56
CA ASN A 327 -8.54 -35.18 0.22
C ASN A 327 -7.15 -34.57 0.50
N GLU A 328 -6.83 -33.43 -0.10
CA GLU A 328 -5.57 -32.71 0.03
C GLU A 328 -5.72 -31.44 0.87
N TYR A 329 -6.87 -31.26 1.53
CA TYR A 329 -7.05 -30.15 2.45
C TYR A 329 -6.16 -30.35 3.67
N VAL A 330 -5.43 -29.28 4.02
CA VAL A 330 -4.50 -29.31 5.15
C VAL A 330 -4.88 -28.22 6.14
N GLU A 331 -4.91 -28.56 7.41
CA GLU A 331 -4.99 -27.60 8.50
C GLU A 331 -3.60 -27.33 9.05
N LEU A 332 -3.22 -26.06 9.05
CA LEU A 332 -1.87 -25.64 9.37
C LEU A 332 -1.88 -24.75 10.61
N PRO A 333 -1.10 -25.08 11.65
CA PRO A 333 -0.86 -24.17 12.77
C PRO A 333 -0.04 -22.98 12.28
N PHE A 334 -0.25 -21.82 12.92
CA PHE A 334 0.47 -20.60 12.57
C PHE A 334 1.04 -19.91 13.82
N GLU A 335 2.08 -19.14 13.60
CA GLU A 335 2.71 -18.30 14.63
C GLU A 335 2.97 -16.91 14.06
N ILE A 336 2.74 -15.87 14.88
CA ILE A 336 3.05 -14.48 14.55
C ILE A 336 4.25 -14.08 15.38
N LEU A 337 5.33 -13.67 14.73
CA LEU A 337 6.52 -13.15 15.39
C LEU A 337 6.35 -11.65 15.67
N ASP A 338 6.58 -11.23 16.91
CA ASP A 338 6.51 -9.82 17.31
C ASP A 338 7.78 -9.07 16.88
N GLY A 339 7.59 -7.95 16.18
CA GLY A 339 8.66 -7.03 15.80
C GLY A 339 8.81 -6.84 14.29
N ASP A 340 9.15 -5.61 13.88
CA ASP A 340 9.51 -5.24 12.51
C ASP A 340 10.93 -5.75 12.19
N LEU A 341 11.14 -7.07 12.36
CA LEU A 341 12.44 -7.71 12.12
C LEU A 341 12.82 -7.64 10.64
N MET A 342 11.83 -7.50 9.74
CA MET A 342 11.96 -7.43 8.29
C MET A 342 11.83 -5.99 7.80
N PHE A 343 12.90 -5.36 7.30
CA PHE A 343 12.86 -3.95 6.90
C PHE A 343 12.76 -3.69 5.38
N SER A 344 12.71 -4.75 4.55
CA SER A 344 12.66 -4.62 3.08
C SER A 344 11.57 -5.50 2.45
N LEU A 345 11.24 -5.25 1.16
CA LEU A 345 10.31 -6.12 0.40
C LEU A 345 10.86 -7.57 0.29
N PHE A 346 12.15 -7.74 0.54
CA PHE A 346 12.85 -9.01 0.62
C PHE A 346 13.18 -9.35 2.06
N GLY A 347 12.32 -9.02 3.02
CA GLY A 347 12.37 -9.63 4.34
C GLY A 347 13.75 -9.72 5.01
N GLU A 348 14.58 -8.71 4.81
CA GLU A 348 15.92 -8.70 5.39
C GLU A 348 15.77 -8.58 6.91
N LEU A 349 16.27 -9.59 7.62
CA LEU A 349 16.17 -9.68 9.08
C LEU A 349 17.27 -8.86 9.77
N LYS A 350 16.95 -8.12 10.84
CA LYS A 350 17.93 -7.44 11.73
C LYS A 350 18.74 -8.38 12.64
N TYR A 351 19.07 -9.60 12.21
CA TYR A 351 19.92 -10.48 13.00
C TYR A 351 21.39 -10.13 12.74
N GLU A 352 22.00 -9.36 13.65
CA GLU A 352 23.41 -9.53 14.02
C GLU A 352 23.51 -10.42 15.26
#